data_AF-A0A2V8Y7Y8-F1
#
_entry.id   AF-A0A2V8Y7Y8-F1
#
_cell.length_a   1.000
_cell.length_b   1.000
_cell.length_c   1.000
_cell.angle_alpha   90.00
_cell.angle_beta   90.00
_cell.angle_gamma   90.00
#
_symmetry.space_group_name_H-M   'P 1'
#
loop_
_entity.id
_entity.type
_entity.pdbx_description
1 polymer ?
#
loop_
_entity_poly.entity_id
_entity_poly.type
_entity_poly.pdbx_seq_one_letter_code
_entity_poly.pdbx_strand_id
1 'polypeptide(L)'
;MSKFFGDCSSRFAAAAVFLFTAVMFVPATQAQARPSPTPQARKRMVRAVDKTLQEGLPAKLPPHLSTLLGLTKEEERLVKQGVIRTGKVVQGFDVSTANTNDVVLFVVDETTNDQTLFLTSRQGVLRKVVSVKQGVGEIRRITSEDKKAFEKEKQFWLDRLAPASASK
;
A
#
# COMPACT_ATOMS: atom_id res chain seq x y z
N MET A 1 47.48 15.72 -85.06
CA MET A 1 47.90 16.92 -84.31
C MET A 1 46.64 17.55 -83.75
N SER A 2 46.52 17.65 -82.42
CA SER A 2 45.48 18.39 -81.65
C SER A 2 44.01 17.92 -81.79
N LYS A 3 43.12 17.90 -80.79
CA LYS A 3 43.04 18.17 -79.32
C LYS A 3 41.50 18.03 -79.05
N PHE A 4 40.95 17.42 -78.01
CA PHE A 4 40.67 18.02 -76.69
C PHE A 4 39.73 17.08 -75.89
N PHE A 5 40.01 16.94 -74.58
CA PHE A 5 39.21 16.58 -73.38
C PHE A 5 37.79 16.01 -73.54
N GLY A 6 37.42 14.92 -72.85
CA GLY A 6 37.30 14.79 -71.37
C GLY A 6 35.83 15.05 -70.98
N ASP A 7 35.12 14.30 -70.15
CA ASP A 7 35.46 13.31 -69.13
C ASP A 7 34.23 12.40 -68.88
N CYS A 8 34.41 11.36 -68.07
CA CYS A 8 33.63 10.14 -68.00
C CYS A 8 32.19 10.21 -67.47
N SER A 9 31.46 9.20 -67.95
CA SER A 9 30.11 8.75 -67.65
C SER A 9 29.94 8.15 -66.25
N SER A 10 28.71 8.11 -65.78
CA SER A 10 28.13 6.96 -65.07
C SER A 10 26.68 7.25 -64.71
N ARG A 11 25.73 6.54 -65.34
CA ARG A 11 24.45 6.14 -64.71
C ARG A 11 23.96 4.85 -65.38
N PHE A 12 24.02 3.74 -64.66
CA PHE A 12 23.14 2.59 -64.90
C PHE A 12 22.53 2.12 -63.58
N ALA A 13 21.27 1.70 -63.71
CA ALA A 13 20.27 1.39 -62.71
C ALA A 13 20.59 0.17 -61.83
N ALA A 14 19.94 0.10 -60.65
CA ALA A 14 19.29 -1.12 -60.18
C ALA A 14 18.35 -0.80 -58.99
N ALA A 15 17.20 -1.49 -59.00
CA ALA A 15 16.08 -1.34 -58.07
C ALA A 15 16.41 -1.83 -56.65
N ALA A 16 15.84 -1.16 -55.63
CA ALA A 16 15.87 -1.61 -54.25
C ALA A 16 14.44 -1.69 -53.69
N VAL A 17 14.01 -2.93 -53.44
CA VAL A 17 12.78 -3.32 -52.76
C VAL A 17 12.92 -3.00 -51.27
N PHE A 18 12.13 -2.06 -50.74
CA PHE A 18 12.07 -1.77 -49.31
C PHE A 18 11.01 -2.63 -48.62
N LEU A 19 11.44 -3.68 -47.95
CA LEU A 19 10.66 -4.46 -46.99
C LEU A 19 10.53 -3.68 -45.67
N PHE A 20 9.39 -3.05 -45.42
CA PHE A 20 9.05 -2.47 -44.12
C PHE A 20 8.68 -3.59 -43.13
N THR A 21 9.62 -4.01 -42.30
CA THR A 21 9.35 -4.84 -41.12
C THR A 21 8.94 -3.93 -39.96
N ALA A 22 7.63 -3.79 -39.74
CA ALA A 22 7.09 -3.13 -38.55
C ALA A 22 7.27 -4.04 -37.33
N VAL A 23 8.30 -3.78 -36.53
CA VAL A 23 8.47 -4.43 -35.21
C VAL A 23 7.48 -3.77 -34.24
N MET A 24 6.33 -4.41 -34.04
CA MET A 24 5.37 -4.09 -32.98
C MET A 24 6.03 -4.40 -31.63
N PHE A 25 6.63 -3.39 -30.98
CA PHE A 25 6.96 -3.47 -29.56
C PHE A 25 5.66 -3.37 -28.75
N VAL A 26 5.11 -4.53 -28.38
CA VAL A 26 4.08 -4.61 -27.34
C VAL A 26 4.74 -4.22 -26.02
N PRO A 27 4.30 -3.15 -25.32
CA PRO A 27 4.79 -2.90 -23.98
C PRO A 27 4.29 -4.05 -23.10
N ALA A 28 5.20 -4.93 -22.70
CA ALA A 28 4.95 -5.87 -21.63
C ALA A 28 4.59 -5.06 -20.39
N THR A 29 3.30 -4.97 -20.07
CA THR A 29 2.82 -4.58 -18.74
C THR A 29 3.47 -5.52 -17.75
N GLN A 30 4.58 -5.11 -17.16
CA GLN A 30 5.10 -5.69 -15.93
C GLN A 30 3.98 -5.53 -14.90
N ALA A 31 3.20 -6.59 -14.72
CA ALA A 31 2.45 -6.80 -13.50
C ALA A 31 3.50 -6.81 -12.38
N GLN A 32 3.77 -5.63 -11.79
CA GLN A 32 4.64 -5.50 -10.63
C GLN A 32 4.04 -6.40 -9.55
N ALA A 33 4.63 -7.58 -9.38
CA ALA A 33 4.33 -8.48 -8.30
C ALA A 33 4.49 -7.67 -7.01
N ARG A 34 3.41 -7.58 -6.25
CA ARG A 34 3.35 -6.79 -5.02
C ARG A 34 4.53 -7.21 -4.13
N PRO A 35 5.36 -6.28 -3.62
CA PRO A 35 6.39 -6.63 -2.66
C PRO A 35 5.71 -7.29 -1.46
N SER A 36 5.91 -8.60 -1.31
CA SER A 36 5.41 -9.31 -0.14
C SER A 36 6.23 -8.83 1.07
N PRO A 37 5.61 -8.67 2.25
CA PRO A 37 6.35 -8.21 3.43
C PRO A 37 7.56 -9.11 3.68
N THR A 38 8.73 -8.53 3.94
CA THR A 38 9.95 -9.30 4.24
C THR A 38 9.71 -10.18 5.47
N PRO A 39 10.37 -11.35 5.60
CA PRO A 39 10.20 -12.21 6.76
C PRO A 39 10.43 -11.48 8.10
N GLN A 40 11.37 -10.54 8.13
CA GLN A 40 11.63 -9.70 9.31
C GLN A 40 10.46 -8.74 9.60
N ALA A 41 9.92 -8.06 8.60
CA ALA A 41 8.76 -7.17 8.76
C ALA A 41 7.53 -7.95 9.27
N ARG A 42 7.32 -9.18 8.78
CA ARG A 42 6.25 -10.06 9.27
C ARG A 42 6.44 -10.40 10.76
N LYS A 43 7.65 -10.79 11.17
CA LYS A 43 7.97 -11.09 12.58
C LYS A 43 7.74 -9.87 13.48
N ARG A 44 8.14 -8.67 13.02
CA ARG A 44 7.89 -7.41 13.75
C ARG A 44 6.39 -7.13 13.89
N MET A 45 5.61 -7.33 12.82
CA MET A 45 4.16 -7.17 12.88
C MET A 45 3.52 -8.13 13.87
N VAL A 46 3.88 -9.42 13.83
CA VAL A 46 3.38 -10.41 14.78
C VAL A 46 3.67 -9.99 16.22
N ARG A 47 4.91 -9.53 16.49
CA ARG A 47 5.29 -9.03 17.83
C ARG A 47 4.50 -7.79 18.25
N ALA A 48 4.24 -6.86 17.33
CA ALA A 48 3.43 -5.67 17.62
C ALA A 48 1.98 -6.03 17.97
N VAL A 49 1.42 -7.01 17.26
CA VAL A 49 0.09 -7.57 17.55
C VAL A 49 0.07 -8.23 18.93
N ASP A 50 1.04 -9.09 19.23
CA ASP A 50 1.13 -9.76 20.54
C ASP A 50 1.29 -8.77 21.68
N LYS A 51 2.17 -7.78 21.52
CA LYS A 51 2.36 -6.71 22.51
C LYS A 51 1.06 -5.93 22.75
N THR A 52 0.34 -5.58 21.68
CA THR A 52 -0.94 -4.87 21.82
C THR A 52 -2.00 -5.74 22.49
N LEU A 53 -2.07 -7.04 22.21
CA LEU A 53 -3.01 -7.94 22.89
C LEU A 53 -2.74 -8.02 24.39
N GLN A 54 -1.48 -8.01 24.79
CA GLN A 54 -1.05 -8.10 26.19
C GLN A 54 -1.21 -6.77 26.94
N GLU A 55 -0.73 -5.67 26.36
CA GLU A 55 -0.54 -4.39 27.04
C GLU A 55 -1.57 -3.32 26.62
N GLY A 56 -2.31 -3.56 25.52
CA GLY A 56 -3.25 -2.60 24.96
C GLY A 56 -4.48 -2.37 25.85
N LEU A 57 -5.03 -1.16 25.73
CA LEU A 57 -6.25 -0.78 26.44
C LEU A 57 -7.44 -1.55 25.86
N PRO A 58 -8.36 -2.06 26.71
CA PRO A 58 -9.61 -2.60 26.22
C PRO A 58 -10.44 -1.48 25.59
N ALA A 59 -10.85 -1.67 24.34
CA ALA A 59 -11.68 -0.71 23.62
C ALA A 59 -12.74 -1.44 22.77
N LYS A 60 -13.63 -0.64 22.19
CA LYS A 60 -14.73 -1.11 21.35
C LYS A 60 -14.67 -0.39 20.01
N LEU A 61 -14.64 -1.16 18.93
CA LEU A 61 -14.82 -0.64 17.60
C LEU A 61 -16.33 -0.46 17.35
N PRO A 62 -16.80 0.74 16.98
CA PRO A 62 -18.21 1.01 16.73
C PRO A 62 -18.84 0.06 15.68
N PRO A 63 -20.16 -0.20 15.76
CA PRO A 63 -20.86 -1.13 14.86
C PRO A 63 -20.72 -0.79 13.38
N HIS A 64 -20.85 0.49 13.04
CA HIS A 64 -20.74 0.96 11.66
C HIS A 64 -19.34 0.72 11.08
N LEU A 65 -18.27 0.99 11.84
CA LEU A 65 -16.89 0.72 11.40
C LEU A 65 -16.62 -0.77 11.30
N SER A 66 -17.12 -1.56 12.25
CA SER A 66 -16.98 -3.02 12.21
C SER A 66 -17.64 -3.61 10.96
N THR A 67 -18.80 -3.08 10.57
CA THR A 67 -19.52 -3.47 9.35
C THR A 67 -18.77 -3.05 8.09
N LEU A 68 -18.32 -1.80 7.99
CA LEU A 68 -17.54 -1.32 6.83
C LEU A 68 -16.23 -2.11 6.65
N LEU A 69 -15.54 -2.39 7.76
CA LEU A 69 -14.33 -3.21 7.76
C LEU A 69 -14.63 -4.69 7.46
N GLY A 70 -15.88 -5.14 7.60
CA GLY A 70 -16.31 -6.51 7.33
C GLY A 70 -15.92 -7.48 8.44
N LEU A 71 -15.90 -6.99 9.69
CA LEU A 71 -15.56 -7.76 10.89
C LEU A 71 -16.80 -8.39 11.53
N THR A 72 -17.88 -7.62 11.67
CA THR A 72 -19.21 -8.03 12.19
C THR A 72 -20.29 -7.33 11.37
N LYS A 73 -21.55 -7.73 11.53
CA LYS A 73 -22.70 -7.00 10.99
C LYS A 73 -23.41 -6.29 12.15
N GLU A 74 -23.41 -4.96 12.14
CA GLU A 74 -24.14 -4.11 13.10
C GLU A 74 -23.86 -4.39 14.58
N GLU A 75 -22.68 -4.92 14.90
CA GLU A 75 -22.27 -5.22 16.27
C GLU A 75 -20.93 -4.56 16.59
N GLU A 76 -20.78 -4.11 17.83
CA GLU A 76 -19.49 -3.66 18.35
C GLU A 76 -18.46 -4.79 18.29
N ARG A 77 -17.21 -4.46 17.96
CA ARG A 77 -16.11 -5.42 18.03
C ARG A 77 -15.18 -5.05 19.18
N LEU A 78 -14.97 -5.99 20.11
CA LEU A 78 -13.98 -5.86 21.16
C LEU A 78 -12.57 -5.88 20.57
N VAL A 79 -11.76 -4.90 20.96
CA VAL A 79 -10.37 -4.77 20.51
C VAL A 79 -9.45 -4.45 21.69
N LYS A 80 -8.18 -4.79 21.51
CA LYS A 80 -7.07 -4.26 22.29
C LYS A 80 -6.41 -3.15 21.49
N GLN A 81 -6.25 -1.99 22.10
CA GLN A 81 -5.95 -0.76 21.39
C GLN A 81 -4.68 -0.08 21.94
N GLY A 82 -3.80 0.32 21.03
CA GLY A 82 -2.78 1.34 21.25
C GLY A 82 -3.15 2.63 20.52
N VAL A 83 -3.00 3.79 21.18
CA VAL A 83 -3.31 5.10 20.59
C VAL A 83 -2.18 6.08 20.87
N ILE A 84 -1.82 6.87 19.86
CA ILE A 84 -0.91 7.99 19.98
C ILE A 84 -1.60 9.22 19.39
N ARG A 85 -1.68 10.30 20.17
CA ARG A 85 -2.12 11.62 19.69
C ARG A 85 -0.90 12.52 19.55
N THR A 86 -0.68 13.06 18.35
CA THR A 86 0.38 14.03 18.05
C THR A 86 -0.26 15.29 17.45
N GLY A 87 -0.35 16.36 18.24
CA GLY A 87 -1.07 17.57 17.83
C GLY A 87 -2.54 17.26 17.51
N LYS A 88 -2.95 17.50 16.27
CA LYS A 88 -4.30 17.24 15.74
C LYS A 88 -4.46 15.89 15.04
N VAL A 89 -3.44 15.04 15.06
CA VAL A 89 -3.50 13.72 14.45
C VAL A 89 -3.56 12.67 15.54
N VAL A 90 -4.57 11.78 15.47
CA VAL A 90 -4.66 10.59 16.30
C VAL A 90 -4.40 9.37 15.44
N GLN A 91 -3.44 8.56 15.85
CA GLN A 91 -3.11 7.29 15.24
C GLN A 91 -3.50 6.19 16.21
N GLY A 92 -4.07 5.09 15.70
CA GLY A 92 -4.39 3.93 16.51
C GLY A 92 -4.02 2.61 15.85
N PHE A 93 -3.79 1.62 16.71
CA PHE A 93 -3.48 0.25 16.37
C PHE A 93 -4.38 -0.66 17.20
N ASP A 94 -5.41 -1.18 16.56
CA ASP A 94 -6.42 -2.03 17.18
C ASP A 94 -6.24 -3.48 16.75
N VAL A 95 -6.26 -4.40 17.70
CA VAL A 95 -6.26 -5.83 17.47
C VAL A 95 -7.55 -6.42 17.98
N SER A 96 -8.31 -7.08 17.09
CA SER A 96 -9.53 -7.80 17.48
C SER A 96 -9.21 -8.94 18.45
N THR A 97 -9.95 -8.99 19.56
CA THR A 97 -9.82 -10.09 20.55
C THR A 97 -10.50 -11.37 20.07
N ALA A 98 -11.51 -11.24 19.20
CA ALA A 98 -12.23 -12.38 18.62
C ALA A 98 -11.44 -13.06 17.49
N ASN A 99 -10.62 -12.30 16.76
CA ASN A 99 -9.76 -12.82 15.70
C ASN A 99 -8.48 -11.99 15.62
N THR A 100 -7.38 -12.53 16.14
CA THR A 100 -6.10 -11.80 16.18
C THR A 100 -5.48 -11.54 14.81
N ASN A 101 -6.04 -12.13 13.74
CA ASN A 101 -5.67 -11.79 12.37
C ASN A 101 -6.34 -10.48 11.88
N ASP A 102 -7.32 -9.96 12.60
CA ASP A 102 -7.97 -8.68 12.31
C ASP A 102 -7.31 -7.56 13.09
N VAL A 103 -6.47 -6.81 12.37
CA VAL A 103 -5.74 -5.65 12.89
C VAL A 103 -6.19 -4.42 12.11
N VAL A 104 -6.56 -3.37 12.82
CA VAL A 104 -7.01 -2.09 12.24
C VAL A 104 -6.01 -1.02 12.62
N LEU A 105 -5.42 -0.37 11.62
CA LEU A 105 -4.65 0.84 11.83
C LEU A 105 -5.54 2.01 11.42
N PHE A 106 -5.69 3.01 12.26
CA PHE A 106 -6.48 4.19 11.91
C PHE A 106 -5.70 5.48 12.12
N VAL A 107 -6.03 6.47 11.31
CA VAL A 107 -5.53 7.84 11.41
C VAL A 107 -6.74 8.76 11.38
N VAL A 108 -6.87 9.63 12.38
CA VAL A 108 -7.89 10.68 12.45
C VAL A 108 -7.17 12.03 12.38
N ASP A 109 -7.59 12.88 11.45
CA ASP A 109 -7.27 14.30 11.46
C ASP A 109 -8.39 15.04 12.19
N GLU A 110 -8.10 15.52 13.40
CA GLU A 110 -9.08 16.24 14.24
C GLU A 110 -9.39 17.65 13.72
N THR A 111 -8.65 18.14 12.72
CA THR A 111 -8.91 19.44 12.08
C THR A 111 -10.08 19.33 11.11
N THR A 112 -10.08 18.29 10.28
CA THR A 112 -11.15 18.04 9.30
C THR A 112 -12.18 17.02 9.79
N ASN A 113 -11.89 16.34 10.91
CA ASN A 113 -12.62 15.18 11.41
C ASN A 113 -12.70 14.04 10.37
N ASP A 114 -11.68 13.94 9.51
CA ASP A 114 -11.54 12.85 8.57
C ASP A 114 -10.78 11.69 9.21
N GLN A 115 -11.23 10.48 8.93
CA GLN A 115 -10.59 9.26 9.42
C GLN A 115 -10.29 8.33 8.25
N THR A 116 -9.12 7.71 8.29
CA THR A 116 -8.78 6.60 7.40
C THR A 116 -8.47 5.37 8.24
N LEU A 117 -9.07 4.23 7.89
CA LEU A 117 -8.86 2.94 8.52
C LEU A 117 -8.30 1.95 7.52
N PHE A 118 -7.27 1.22 7.93
CA PHE A 118 -6.62 0.16 7.19
C PHE A 118 -6.84 -1.16 7.91
N LEU A 119 -7.61 -2.07 7.31
CA LEU A 119 -7.68 -3.45 7.78
C LEU A 119 -6.49 -4.23 7.24
N THR A 120 -5.70 -4.80 8.12
CA THR A 120 -4.55 -5.62 7.77
C THR A 120 -4.59 -6.97 8.47
N SER A 121 -3.79 -7.91 7.99
CA SER A 121 -3.59 -9.20 8.65
C SER A 121 -2.59 -9.08 9.81
N ARG A 122 -2.53 -10.09 10.68
CA ARG A 122 -1.47 -10.21 11.71
C ARG A 122 -0.05 -10.21 11.13
N GLN A 123 0.08 -10.48 9.83
CA GLN A 123 1.34 -10.51 9.10
C GLN A 123 1.62 -9.19 8.35
N GLY A 124 0.71 -8.22 8.42
CA GLY A 124 0.88 -6.89 7.84
C GLY A 124 0.48 -6.80 6.36
N VAL A 125 -0.43 -7.67 5.90
CA VAL A 125 -0.97 -7.62 4.54
C VAL A 125 -2.26 -6.78 4.53
N LEU A 126 -2.24 -5.66 3.80
CA LEU A 126 -3.41 -4.79 3.63
C LEU A 126 -4.56 -5.54 2.93
N ARG A 127 -5.73 -5.55 3.56
CA ARG A 127 -6.96 -6.23 3.08
C ARG A 127 -8.05 -5.25 2.64
N LYS A 128 -8.24 -4.15 3.38
CA LYS A 128 -9.30 -3.18 3.10
C LYS A 128 -8.89 -1.78 3.57
N VAL A 129 -9.44 -0.77 2.90
CA VAL A 129 -9.32 0.64 3.28
C VAL A 129 -10.72 1.24 3.41
N VAL A 130 -10.97 1.93 4.50
CA VAL A 130 -12.20 2.68 4.75
C VAL A 130 -11.81 4.13 5.00
N SER A 131 -12.48 5.07 4.32
CA SER A 131 -12.43 6.49 4.68
C SER A 131 -13.74 6.86 5.35
N VAL A 132 -13.67 7.69 6.39
CA VAL A 132 -14.82 8.34 6.99
C VAL A 132 -14.58 9.83 6.84
N LYS A 133 -15.48 10.50 6.14
CA LYS A 133 -15.44 11.95 5.95
C LYS A 133 -16.74 12.53 6.46
N GLN A 134 -16.65 13.49 7.39
CA GLN A 134 -17.83 14.12 7.99
C GLN A 134 -18.84 13.09 8.56
N GLY A 135 -18.34 11.99 9.14
CA GLY A 135 -19.16 10.92 9.71
C GLY A 135 -19.72 9.91 8.69
N VAL A 136 -19.50 10.09 7.39
CA VAL A 136 -19.91 9.14 6.35
C VAL A 136 -18.75 8.23 5.99
N GLY A 137 -18.89 6.93 6.28
CA GLY A 137 -17.90 5.91 5.99
C GLY A 137 -18.10 5.26 4.63
N GLU A 138 -17.05 5.17 3.83
CA GLU A 138 -17.03 4.53 2.51
C GLU A 138 -15.90 3.50 2.40
N ILE A 139 -16.19 2.36 1.76
CA ILE A 139 -15.18 1.36 1.43
C ILE A 139 -14.52 1.79 0.12
N ARG A 140 -13.20 2.00 0.16
CA ARG A 140 -12.45 2.42 -1.03
C ARG A 140 -11.76 1.25 -1.71
N ARG A 141 -11.67 1.32 -3.04
CA ARG A 141 -10.78 0.47 -3.81
C ARG A 141 -9.34 0.85 -3.46
N ILE A 142 -8.53 -0.13 -3.08
CA ILE A 142 -7.13 0.11 -2.66
C ILE A 142 -6.33 0.71 -3.83
N THR A 143 -5.86 1.93 -3.64
CA THR A 143 -4.99 2.66 -4.58
C THR A 143 -3.49 2.46 -4.26
N SER A 144 -2.60 2.99 -5.10
CA SER A 144 -1.17 3.06 -4.79
C SER A 144 -0.88 3.98 -3.62
N GLU A 145 -1.64 5.06 -3.50
CA GLU A 145 -1.52 6.09 -2.46
C GLU A 145 -1.90 5.49 -1.11
N ASP A 146 -2.99 4.72 -1.05
CA ASP A 146 -3.41 4.02 0.17
C ASP A 146 -2.36 3.02 0.64
N LYS A 147 -1.69 2.32 -0.29
CA LYS A 147 -0.60 1.39 0.08
C LYS A 147 0.58 2.14 0.67
N LYS A 148 0.97 3.28 0.10
CA LYS A 148 2.04 4.12 0.65
C LYS A 148 1.67 4.65 2.03
N ALA A 149 0.45 5.13 2.20
CA ALA A 149 -0.06 5.59 3.49
C ALA A 149 -0.10 4.46 4.53
N PHE A 150 -0.58 3.28 4.14
CA PHE A 150 -0.57 2.08 4.97
C PHE A 150 0.84 1.67 5.39
N GLU A 151 1.81 1.67 4.47
CA GLU A 151 3.19 1.32 4.81
C GLU A 151 3.81 2.34 5.78
N LYS A 152 3.53 3.64 5.60
CA LYS A 152 3.95 4.69 6.54
C LYS A 152 3.37 4.45 7.94
N GLU A 153 2.07 4.20 8.02
CA GLU A 153 1.38 3.96 9.29
C GLU A 153 1.86 2.66 9.96
N LYS A 154 2.04 1.60 9.17
CA LYS A 154 2.58 0.34 9.65
C LYS A 154 3.97 0.54 10.24
N GLN A 155 4.88 1.22 9.55
CA GLN A 155 6.23 1.46 10.08
C GLN A 155 6.21 2.30 11.37
N PHE A 156 5.37 3.34 11.43
CA PHE A 156 5.18 4.15 12.62
C PHE A 156 4.88 3.30 13.87
N TRP A 157 4.01 2.31 13.74
CA TRP A 157 3.66 1.39 14.81
C TRP A 157 4.71 0.31 15.06
N LEU A 158 5.30 -0.26 14.00
CA LEU A 158 6.35 -1.27 14.15
C LEU A 158 7.56 -0.71 14.89
N ASP A 159 7.94 0.54 14.66
CA ASP A 159 9.09 1.15 15.33
C ASP A 159 8.85 1.35 16.84
N ARG A 160 7.59 1.51 17.25
CA ARG A 160 7.19 1.70 18.65
C ARG A 160 6.93 0.40 19.39
N LEU A 161 6.21 -0.52 18.74
CA LEU A 161 5.72 -1.74 19.38
C LEU A 161 6.70 -2.92 19.21
N ALA A 162 7.47 -2.91 18.12
CA ALA A 162 8.42 -3.98 17.80
C ALA A 162 9.68 -3.39 17.17
N PRO A 163 10.44 -2.56 17.90
CA PRO A 163 11.64 -1.92 17.35
C PRO A 163 12.58 -2.97 16.77
N ALA A 164 13.20 -2.64 15.64
CA ALA A 164 14.29 -3.46 15.13
C ALA A 164 15.34 -3.50 16.24
N SER A 165 15.68 -4.70 16.72
CA SER A 165 16.76 -4.87 17.68
C SER A 165 17.99 -4.16 17.13
N ALA A 166 18.45 -3.12 17.81
CA ALA A 166 19.77 -2.57 17.54
C ALA A 166 20.73 -3.75 17.68
N SER A 167 21.50 -4.03 16.62
CA SER A 167 22.66 -4.91 16.70
C SER A 167 23.47 -4.44 17.90
N LYS A 168 23.46 -5.22 18.96
CA LYS A 168 24.37 -5.01 20.09
C LYS A 168 25.73 -5.56 19.73
#